data_AF-A0A937RHW5-F1
#
_entry.id   AF-A0A937RHW5-F1
#
_cell.length_a   1.000
_cell.length_b   1.000
_cell.length_c   1.000
_cell.angle_alpha   90.00
_cell.angle_beta   90.00
_cell.angle_gamma   90.00
#
_symmetry.space_group_name_H-M   'P 1'
#
loop_
_entity.id
_entity.type
_entity.pdbx_description
1 polymer ?
#
loop_
_entity_poly.entity_id
_entity_poly.type
_entity_poly.pdbx_seq_one_letter_code
_entity_poly.pdbx_strand_id
1 'polypeptide(L)'
;MPWKPDRALMLGLAVLVCAVGVGLLADVALAGYFGLSALLVSGARGPRRTGAMGAVALLAAVLSGLWDDRFGEPPHLAAIGLVAAQSAVAVWIAVHRSRRELELRSRESELRSRESELRQVRAIADVAQRALLPAVPATIDGARFAARYLSAAEEATVGGDLYEVVATTHTTRVIIGDVRGKGLPAVRLASVVLGAFREAAVTWLEPEQVAAACARAVNREADVEDFVTALLVDIHPDGRLSLCSAGHHPPVLLPGRAGDHPDHPGLADLPDPLDHPDPLGRPAGLGGGPRDPDGDDPTAGGPVRLKSPSPPFGLAERFTPSAARWDVGDRLLLFTDGLIEARSPGGEFFPLEQHLDVLLGGSPEQALDRLTERVTAHAGGHLRDDLAMLLIERLPLAVEPTVPRQLSPGVLADERRATGGSGESPVVRLGPGDEPGTTDGGDEPGTTDGNGGVDEDARGPAPSGWRRLRAGRAHRAP
;
A
#
# COMPACT_ATOMS: atom_id res chain seq x y z
N MET A 1 -40.27 -3.92 9.03
CA MET A 1 -40.53 -5.34 8.71
C MET A 1 -40.67 -5.49 7.21
N PRO A 2 -39.79 -6.24 6.52
CA PRO A 2 -39.94 -6.49 5.10
C PRO A 2 -41.24 -7.29 4.87
N TRP A 3 -42.17 -6.71 4.12
CA TRP A 3 -43.44 -7.34 3.78
C TRP A 3 -43.19 -8.61 2.98
N LYS A 4 -43.53 -9.78 3.54
CA LYS A 4 -43.44 -11.05 2.80
C LYS A 4 -44.35 -10.96 1.57
N PRO A 5 -43.83 -11.23 0.36
CA PRO A 5 -44.52 -10.95 -0.88
C PRO A 5 -45.89 -11.62 -0.94
N ASP A 6 -46.10 -12.79 -0.33
CA ASP A 6 -47.37 -13.56 -0.36
C ASP A 6 -48.54 -12.88 0.35
N ARG A 7 -48.27 -11.99 1.30
CA ARG A 7 -49.31 -11.26 2.02
C ARG A 7 -49.99 -10.20 1.16
N ALA A 8 -49.28 -9.60 0.20
CA ALA A 8 -49.86 -8.58 -0.68
C ALA A 8 -50.86 -9.16 -1.69
N LEU A 9 -50.61 -10.36 -2.21
CA LEU A 9 -51.59 -11.07 -3.05
C LEU A 9 -52.82 -11.47 -2.24
N MET A 10 -52.62 -12.01 -1.04
CA MET A 10 -53.71 -12.41 -0.16
C MET A 10 -54.57 -11.22 0.27
N LEU A 11 -53.95 -10.06 0.56
CA LEU A 11 -54.67 -8.84 0.91
C LEU A 11 -55.43 -8.26 -0.29
N GLY A 12 -54.82 -8.22 -1.47
CA GLY A 12 -55.49 -7.77 -2.69
C GLY A 12 -56.71 -8.66 -3.04
N LEU A 13 -56.55 -9.98 -2.91
CA LEU A 13 -57.63 -10.95 -3.09
C LEU A 13 -58.72 -10.77 -2.04
N ALA A 14 -58.35 -10.62 -0.76
CA ALA A 14 -59.31 -10.40 0.32
C ALA A 14 -60.13 -9.12 0.12
N VAL A 15 -59.50 -8.02 -0.31
CA VAL A 15 -60.21 -6.77 -0.62
C VAL A 15 -61.16 -6.95 -1.79
N LEU A 16 -60.77 -7.69 -2.84
CA LEU A 16 -61.66 -8.00 -3.96
C LEU A 16 -62.86 -8.83 -3.50
N VAL A 17 -62.62 -9.90 -2.74
CA VAL A 17 -63.68 -10.78 -2.23
C VAL A 17 -64.62 -10.05 -1.30
N CYS A 18 -64.11 -9.21 -0.39
CA CYS A 18 -64.95 -8.38 0.49
C CYS A 18 -65.78 -7.37 -0.30
N ALA A 19 -65.19 -6.68 -1.29
CA ALA A 19 -65.93 -5.73 -2.11
C ALA A 19 -67.05 -6.40 -2.92
N VAL A 20 -66.77 -7.58 -3.49
CA VAL A 20 -67.78 -8.40 -4.20
C VAL A 20 -68.87 -8.86 -3.23
N GLY A 21 -68.50 -9.40 -2.06
CA GLY A 21 -69.45 -9.90 -1.07
C GLY A 21 -70.38 -8.82 -0.52
N VAL A 22 -69.87 -7.62 -0.21
CA VAL A 22 -70.69 -6.49 0.24
C VAL A 22 -71.61 -5.98 -0.88
N GLY A 23 -71.11 -5.92 -2.12
CA GLY A 23 -71.93 -5.52 -3.28
C GLY A 23 -73.12 -6.46 -3.50
N LEU A 24 -72.90 -7.77 -3.36
CA LEU A 24 -73.93 -8.80 -3.49
C LEU A 24 -74.96 -8.79 -2.34
N LEU A 25 -74.56 -8.36 -1.13
CA LEU A 25 -75.40 -8.42 0.07
C LEU A 25 -76.18 -7.12 0.35
N ALA A 26 -75.69 -5.97 -0.12
CA ALA A 26 -76.21 -4.65 0.27
C ALA A 26 -77.00 -3.92 -0.84
N ASP A 27 -77.10 -4.48 -2.05
CA ASP A 27 -77.68 -3.80 -3.24
C ASP A 27 -77.08 -2.39 -3.47
N VAL A 28 -75.79 -2.24 -3.14
CA VAL A 28 -75.00 -1.01 -3.34
C VAL A 28 -74.07 -1.23 -4.52
N ALA A 29 -74.05 -0.28 -5.47
CA ALA A 29 -73.17 -0.32 -6.65
C ALA A 29 -71.69 -0.13 -6.29
N LEU A 30 -71.04 -1.19 -5.79
CA LEU A 30 -69.63 -1.20 -5.37
C LEU A 30 -68.66 -1.71 -6.45
N ALA A 31 -69.16 -2.01 -7.66
CA ALA A 31 -68.35 -2.55 -8.76
C ALA A 31 -67.12 -1.68 -9.10
N GLY A 32 -67.22 -0.35 -8.89
CA GLY A 32 -66.12 0.59 -9.11
C GLY A 32 -64.91 0.44 -8.16
N TYR A 33 -65.05 -0.31 -7.06
CA TYR A 33 -63.99 -0.52 -6.06
C TYR A 33 -63.15 -1.77 -6.32
N PHE A 34 -63.53 -2.65 -7.24
CA PHE A 34 -62.83 -3.91 -7.49
C PHE A 34 -61.37 -3.69 -7.96
N GLY A 35 -61.08 -2.59 -8.66
CA GLY A 35 -59.74 -2.26 -9.14
C GLY A 35 -58.75 -1.86 -8.04
N LEU A 36 -59.20 -1.59 -6.81
CA LEU A 36 -58.31 -1.36 -5.65
C LEU A 36 -57.43 -2.58 -5.33
N SER A 37 -57.91 -3.78 -5.65
CA SER A 37 -57.16 -5.03 -5.48
C SER A 37 -55.87 -5.04 -6.30
N ALA A 38 -55.90 -4.58 -7.55
CA ALA A 38 -54.73 -4.48 -8.41
C ALA A 38 -53.73 -3.43 -7.91
N LEU A 39 -54.22 -2.30 -7.39
CA LEU A 39 -53.37 -1.25 -6.81
C LEU A 39 -52.62 -1.76 -5.57
N LEU A 40 -53.27 -2.51 -4.69
CA LEU A 40 -52.60 -3.14 -3.53
C LEU A 40 -51.52 -4.14 -3.96
N VAL A 41 -51.78 -4.92 -5.02
CA VAL A 41 -50.81 -5.89 -5.55
C VAL A 41 -49.61 -5.19 -6.23
N SER A 42 -49.83 -4.04 -6.87
CA SER A 42 -48.78 -3.27 -7.55
C SER A 42 -47.65 -2.81 -6.62
N GLY A 43 -47.95 -2.58 -5.35
CA GLY A 43 -46.98 -2.14 -4.34
C GLY A 43 -46.00 -3.23 -3.87
N ALA A 44 -46.15 -4.48 -4.32
CA ALA A 44 -45.30 -5.58 -3.84
C ALA A 44 -44.92 -6.61 -4.91
N ARG A 45 -45.58 -6.62 -6.07
CA ARG A 45 -45.41 -7.65 -7.10
C ARG A 45 -45.02 -7.08 -8.46
N GLY A 46 -44.38 -7.92 -9.26
CA GLY A 46 -44.03 -7.61 -10.63
C GLY A 46 -45.26 -7.42 -11.54
N PRO A 47 -45.08 -6.74 -12.69
CA PRO A 47 -46.18 -6.25 -13.51
C PRO A 47 -47.11 -7.35 -14.05
N ARG A 48 -46.59 -8.56 -14.30
CA ARG A 48 -47.39 -9.71 -14.75
C ARG A 48 -48.47 -10.13 -13.74
N ARG A 49 -48.13 -10.15 -12.44
CA ARG A 49 -49.06 -10.57 -11.37
C ARG A 49 -50.08 -9.47 -11.05
N THR A 50 -49.66 -8.22 -11.12
CA THR A 50 -50.54 -7.05 -10.99
C THR A 50 -51.57 -6.99 -12.12
N GLY A 51 -51.13 -7.23 -13.35
CA GLY A 51 -52.02 -7.30 -14.52
C GLY A 51 -53.04 -8.44 -14.42
N ALA A 52 -52.62 -9.62 -13.95
CA ALA A 52 -53.54 -10.74 -13.72
C ALA A 52 -54.63 -10.39 -12.69
N MET A 53 -54.28 -9.73 -11.58
CA MET A 53 -55.27 -9.28 -10.59
C MET A 53 -56.23 -8.22 -11.17
N GLY A 54 -55.71 -7.27 -11.96
CA GLY A 54 -56.53 -6.28 -12.65
C GLY A 54 -57.53 -6.92 -13.64
N ALA A 55 -57.11 -7.96 -14.36
CA ALA A 55 -57.99 -8.72 -15.25
C ALA A 55 -59.11 -9.45 -14.48
N VAL A 56 -58.78 -10.06 -13.33
CA VAL A 56 -59.78 -10.71 -12.46
C VAL A 56 -60.76 -9.69 -11.89
N ALA A 57 -60.29 -8.52 -11.45
CA ALA A 57 -61.15 -7.44 -10.97
C ALA A 57 -62.09 -6.91 -12.06
N LEU A 58 -61.59 -6.76 -13.29
CA LEU A 58 -62.39 -6.34 -14.44
C LEU A 58 -63.46 -7.36 -14.81
N LEU A 59 -63.10 -8.65 -14.81
CA LEU A 59 -64.04 -9.74 -15.05
C LEU A 59 -65.15 -9.76 -13.98
N ALA A 60 -64.79 -9.60 -12.71
CA ALA A 60 -65.75 -9.50 -11.61
C ALA A 60 -66.70 -8.30 -11.76
N ALA A 61 -66.19 -7.15 -12.23
CA ALA A 61 -67.01 -5.97 -12.48
C ALA A 61 -68.05 -6.22 -13.59
N VAL A 62 -67.64 -6.87 -14.69
CA VAL A 62 -68.55 -7.23 -15.81
C VAL A 62 -69.62 -8.23 -15.36
N LEU A 63 -69.21 -9.30 -14.66
CA LEU A 63 -70.15 -10.32 -14.17
C LEU A 63 -71.15 -9.76 -13.15
N SER A 64 -70.75 -8.77 -12.35
CA SER A 64 -71.64 -8.13 -11.38
C SER A 64 -72.82 -7.42 -12.06
N GLY A 65 -72.67 -6.87 -13.27
CA GLY A 65 -73.77 -6.23 -13.98
C GLY A 65 -74.71 -7.21 -14.67
N LEU A 66 -74.19 -8.34 -15.11
CA LEU A 66 -74.99 -9.43 -15.68
C LEU A 66 -75.88 -10.12 -14.63
N TRP A 67 -75.44 -10.14 -13.37
CA TRP A 67 -76.19 -10.74 -12.27
C TRP A 67 -77.36 -9.86 -11.77
N ASP A 68 -77.19 -8.54 -11.86
CA ASP A 68 -78.12 -7.55 -11.29
C ASP A 68 -79.04 -6.94 -12.37
N ASP A 69 -79.02 -7.48 -13.60
CA ASP A 69 -79.70 -6.94 -14.81
C ASP A 69 -79.37 -5.48 -15.18
N ARG A 70 -78.42 -4.83 -14.48
CA ARG A 70 -77.95 -3.45 -14.72
C ARG A 70 -76.90 -3.36 -15.84
N PHE A 71 -76.69 -4.44 -16.58
CA PHE A 71 -75.69 -4.48 -17.64
C PHE A 71 -76.05 -3.50 -18.78
N GLY A 72 -75.13 -2.60 -19.09
CA GLY A 72 -75.33 -1.56 -20.12
C GLY A 72 -75.93 -0.25 -19.59
N GLU A 73 -76.30 -0.16 -18.31
CA GLU A 73 -76.68 1.11 -17.71
C GLU A 73 -75.46 2.05 -17.59
N PRO A 74 -75.62 3.38 -17.79
CA PRO A 74 -74.55 4.36 -17.64
C PRO A 74 -73.71 4.24 -16.34
N PRO A 75 -74.29 4.05 -15.13
CA PRO A 75 -73.51 3.88 -13.91
C PRO A 75 -72.66 2.61 -13.90
N HIS A 76 -73.14 1.51 -14.51
CA HIS A 76 -72.41 0.26 -14.59
C HIS A 76 -71.22 0.35 -15.55
N LEU A 77 -71.43 0.98 -16.72
CA LEU A 77 -70.35 1.25 -17.68
C LEU A 77 -69.27 2.17 -17.08
N ALA A 78 -69.65 3.17 -16.28
CA ALA A 78 -68.72 4.02 -15.55
C ALA A 78 -67.88 3.24 -14.53
N ALA A 79 -68.48 2.27 -13.83
CA ALA A 79 -67.78 1.40 -12.88
C ALA A 79 -66.74 0.49 -13.57
N ILE A 80 -67.08 -0.13 -14.70
CA ILE A 80 -66.13 -0.92 -15.51
C ILE A 80 -64.97 -0.05 -15.98
N GLY A 81 -65.26 1.16 -16.48
CA GLY A 81 -64.24 2.13 -16.90
C GLY A 81 -63.29 2.52 -15.77
N LEU A 82 -63.81 2.72 -14.55
CA LEU A 82 -63.02 3.02 -13.37
C LEU A 82 -62.08 1.86 -12.97
N VAL A 83 -62.58 0.62 -12.97
CA VAL A 83 -61.77 -0.57 -12.66
C VAL A 83 -60.65 -0.78 -13.69
N ALA A 84 -60.95 -0.55 -14.97
CA ALA A 84 -59.96 -0.61 -16.04
C ALA A 84 -58.86 0.46 -15.85
N ALA A 85 -59.25 1.71 -15.52
CA ALA A 85 -58.30 2.79 -15.25
C ALA A 85 -57.42 2.50 -14.02
N GLN A 86 -58.00 2.04 -12.92
CA GLN A 86 -57.27 1.65 -11.70
C GLN A 86 -56.27 0.51 -11.97
N SER A 87 -56.69 -0.50 -12.75
CA SER A 87 -55.84 -1.64 -13.13
C SER A 87 -54.69 -1.20 -14.04
N ALA A 88 -54.94 -0.28 -14.98
CA ALA A 88 -53.89 0.29 -15.83
C ALA A 88 -52.85 1.09 -15.03
N VAL A 89 -53.30 1.93 -14.08
CA VAL A 89 -52.41 2.67 -13.16
C VAL A 89 -51.60 1.70 -12.30
N ALA A 90 -52.21 0.65 -11.77
CA ALA A 90 -51.52 -0.37 -10.99
C ALA A 90 -50.40 -1.06 -11.79
N VAL A 91 -50.66 -1.45 -13.04
CA VAL A 91 -49.64 -2.05 -13.91
C VAL A 91 -48.54 -1.03 -14.24
N TRP A 92 -48.89 0.23 -14.51
CA TRP A 92 -47.92 1.30 -14.77
C TRP A 92 -46.97 1.51 -13.59
N ILE A 93 -47.49 1.59 -12.36
CA ILE A 93 -46.69 1.68 -11.12
C ILE A 93 -45.74 0.47 -11.01
N ALA A 94 -46.25 -0.74 -11.22
CA ALA A 94 -45.46 -1.97 -11.12
C ALA A 94 -44.34 -2.04 -12.19
N VAL A 95 -44.62 -1.61 -13.43
CA VAL A 95 -43.62 -1.53 -14.50
C VAL A 95 -42.55 -0.49 -14.17
N HIS A 96 -42.95 0.72 -13.76
CA HIS A 96 -42.02 1.80 -13.50
C HIS A 96 -41.10 1.48 -12.30
N ARG A 97 -41.66 0.86 -11.25
CA ARG A 97 -40.88 0.34 -10.13
C ARG A 97 -39.89 -0.74 -10.57
N SER A 98 -40.34 -1.71 -11.38
CA SER A 98 -39.47 -2.78 -11.86
C SER A 98 -38.31 -2.25 -12.71
N ARG A 99 -38.52 -1.18 -13.47
CA ARG A 99 -37.46 -0.51 -14.24
C ARG A 99 -36.47 0.19 -13.30
N ARG A 100 -36.95 0.96 -12.32
CA ARG A 100 -36.10 1.64 -11.32
C ARG A 100 -35.26 0.66 -10.48
N GLU A 101 -35.84 -0.47 -10.07
CA GLU A 101 -35.10 -1.49 -9.31
C GLU A 101 -33.97 -2.12 -10.15
N LEU A 102 -34.15 -2.26 -11.46
CA LEU A 102 -33.11 -2.79 -12.34
C LEU A 102 -31.95 -1.80 -12.49
N GLU A 103 -32.25 -0.52 -12.70
CA GLU A 103 -31.24 0.55 -12.83
C GLU A 103 -30.42 0.74 -11.55
N LEU A 104 -31.06 0.63 -10.37
CA LEU A 104 -30.35 0.70 -9.10
C LEU A 104 -29.40 -0.51 -8.93
N ARG A 105 -29.85 -1.71 -9.28
CA ARG A 105 -29.01 -2.92 -9.19
C ARG A 105 -27.82 -2.89 -10.15
N SER A 106 -27.99 -2.38 -11.36
CA SER A 106 -26.88 -2.25 -12.31
C SER A 106 -25.83 -1.26 -11.79
N ARG A 107 -26.27 -0.08 -11.30
CA ARG A 107 -25.37 0.91 -10.70
C ARG A 107 -24.63 0.36 -9.48
N GLU A 108 -25.33 -0.35 -8.58
CA GLU A 108 -24.69 -1.00 -7.44
C GLU A 108 -23.65 -2.03 -7.87
N SER A 109 -23.94 -2.82 -8.92
CA SER A 109 -22.98 -3.82 -9.41
C SER A 109 -21.73 -3.18 -10.02
N GLU A 110 -21.89 -2.08 -10.73
CA GLU A 110 -20.78 -1.34 -11.34
C GLU A 110 -19.88 -0.72 -10.27
N LEU A 111 -20.48 -0.08 -9.25
CA LEU A 111 -19.75 0.49 -8.12
C LEU A 111 -18.97 -0.60 -7.36
N ARG A 112 -19.61 -1.74 -7.08
CA ARG A 112 -18.95 -2.88 -6.40
C ARG A 112 -17.79 -3.44 -7.23
N SER A 113 -17.94 -3.53 -8.56
CA SER A 113 -16.86 -3.97 -9.44
C SER A 113 -15.67 -3.00 -9.38
N ARG A 114 -15.93 -1.70 -9.51
CA ARG A 114 -14.89 -0.67 -9.46
C ARG A 114 -14.17 -0.63 -8.12
N GLU A 115 -14.90 -0.78 -7.02
CA GLU A 115 -14.29 -0.91 -5.69
C GLU A 115 -13.39 -2.14 -5.59
N SER A 116 -13.83 -3.29 -6.13
CA SER A 116 -13.02 -4.52 -6.09
C SER A 116 -11.74 -4.42 -6.90
N GLU A 117 -11.79 -3.79 -8.08
CA GLU A 117 -10.64 -3.56 -8.93
C GLU A 117 -9.61 -2.65 -8.24
N LEU A 118 -10.06 -1.55 -7.63
CA LEU A 118 -9.20 -0.66 -6.87
C LEU A 118 -8.56 -1.37 -5.67
N ARG A 119 -9.31 -2.18 -4.93
CA ARG A 119 -8.77 -3.00 -3.82
C ARG A 119 -7.68 -3.96 -4.31
N GLN A 120 -7.88 -4.59 -5.46
CA GLN A 120 -6.91 -5.53 -6.04
C GLN A 120 -5.60 -4.83 -6.45
N VAL A 121 -5.68 -3.71 -7.17
CA VAL A 121 -4.49 -2.94 -7.58
C VAL A 121 -3.70 -2.48 -6.36
N ARG A 122 -4.38 -2.03 -5.29
CA ARG A 122 -3.76 -1.62 -4.03
C ARG A 122 -3.06 -2.78 -3.32
N ALA A 123 -3.72 -3.95 -3.23
CA ALA A 123 -3.12 -5.14 -2.61
C ALA A 123 -1.84 -5.59 -3.32
N ILE A 124 -1.80 -5.52 -4.66
CA ILE A 124 -0.60 -5.85 -5.44
C ILE A 124 0.53 -4.85 -5.13
N ALA A 125 0.21 -3.56 -5.06
CA ALA A 125 1.20 -2.53 -4.80
C ALA A 125 1.76 -2.59 -3.36
N ASP A 126 0.95 -2.94 -2.34
CA ASP A 126 1.42 -3.17 -0.96
C ASP A 126 2.40 -4.36 -0.89
N VAL A 127 2.08 -5.46 -1.59
CA VAL A 127 3.00 -6.60 -1.71
C VAL A 127 4.30 -6.21 -2.41
N ALA A 128 4.22 -5.42 -3.48
CA ALA A 128 5.41 -4.94 -4.19
C ALA A 128 6.29 -4.03 -3.31
N GLN A 129 5.69 -3.09 -2.57
CA GLN A 129 6.42 -2.20 -1.66
C GLN A 129 7.12 -2.98 -0.55
N ARG A 130 6.42 -3.92 0.10
CA ARG A 130 7.04 -4.77 1.14
C ARG A 130 8.16 -5.65 0.60
N ALA A 131 8.09 -6.06 -0.67
CA ALA A 131 9.17 -6.81 -1.30
C ALA A 131 10.41 -5.93 -1.60
N LEU A 132 10.25 -4.61 -1.68
CA LEU A 132 11.34 -3.66 -1.93
C LEU A 132 12.08 -3.23 -0.66
N LEU A 133 11.39 -3.20 0.49
CA LEU A 133 11.94 -2.86 1.80
C LEU A 133 12.67 -4.07 2.40
N PRO A 134 14.01 -4.05 2.52
CA PRO A 134 14.75 -5.18 3.05
C PRO A 134 14.47 -5.40 4.54
N ALA A 135 14.60 -6.65 4.99
CA ALA A 135 14.66 -6.93 6.43
C ALA A 135 15.90 -6.27 7.02
N VAL A 136 15.71 -5.43 8.04
CA VAL A 136 16.83 -4.78 8.73
C VAL A 136 17.54 -5.84 9.59
N PRO A 137 18.87 -5.97 9.47
CA PRO A 137 19.64 -6.93 10.25
C PRO A 137 19.60 -6.55 11.74
N ALA A 138 19.41 -7.54 12.63
CA ALA A 138 19.26 -7.28 14.06
C ALA A 138 20.50 -6.61 14.70
N THR A 139 21.71 -6.98 14.25
CA THR A 139 22.97 -6.42 14.74
C THR A 139 24.03 -6.39 13.65
N ILE A 140 24.70 -5.25 13.46
CA ILE A 140 25.83 -5.05 12.54
C ILE A 140 26.82 -4.05 13.15
N ASP A 141 28.13 -4.31 13.05
CA ASP A 141 29.22 -3.38 13.39
C ASP A 141 29.09 -2.63 14.73
N GLY A 142 28.64 -3.33 15.78
CA GLY A 142 28.45 -2.72 17.09
C GLY A 142 27.20 -1.83 17.20
N ALA A 143 26.23 -2.02 16.31
CA ALA A 143 24.91 -1.39 16.35
C ALA A 143 23.80 -2.47 16.33
N ARG A 144 22.78 -2.29 17.16
CA ARG A 144 21.54 -3.10 17.14
C ARG A 144 20.44 -2.30 16.46
N PHE A 145 19.68 -2.91 15.57
CA PHE A 145 18.65 -2.24 14.79
C PHE A 145 17.27 -2.89 15.01
N ALA A 146 16.25 -2.04 15.10
CA ALA A 146 14.86 -2.44 15.00
C ALA A 146 14.12 -1.52 14.04
N ALA A 147 13.24 -2.08 13.20
CA ALA A 147 12.40 -1.33 12.29
C ALA A 147 10.91 -1.66 12.49
N ARG A 148 10.06 -0.66 12.31
CA ARG A 148 8.60 -0.82 12.23
C ARG A 148 8.07 -0.02 11.06
N TYR A 149 7.19 -0.65 10.30
CA TYR A 149 6.46 -0.02 9.21
C TYR A 149 4.97 -0.31 9.38
N LEU A 150 4.16 0.75 9.37
CA LEU A 150 2.70 0.68 9.46
C LEU A 150 2.12 1.41 8.25
N SER A 151 1.27 0.72 7.49
CA SER A 151 0.58 1.32 6.35
C SER A 151 -0.77 1.93 6.76
N ALA A 152 -1.13 3.06 6.16
CA ALA A 152 -2.38 3.77 6.40
C ALA A 152 -3.63 2.91 6.03
N ALA A 153 -4.41 2.52 7.04
CA ALA A 153 -5.51 1.57 6.90
C ALA A 153 -6.80 2.15 6.26
N GLU A 154 -7.01 3.47 6.32
CA GLU A 154 -8.31 4.07 5.99
C GLU A 154 -8.52 4.32 4.48
N GLU A 155 -7.44 4.42 3.69
CA GLU A 155 -7.51 4.61 2.23
C GLU A 155 -6.79 3.54 1.40
N ALA A 156 -6.07 2.60 2.04
CA ALA A 156 -5.28 1.57 1.38
C ALA A 156 -4.45 2.13 0.21
N THR A 157 -3.84 3.30 0.43
CA THR A 157 -2.91 3.91 -0.52
C THR A 157 -1.51 3.44 -0.17
N VAL A 158 -0.85 2.85 -1.14
CA VAL A 158 0.55 2.42 -1.02
C VAL A 158 1.42 3.67 -0.90
N GLY A 159 2.14 3.84 0.21
CA GLY A 159 2.87 5.07 0.47
C GLY A 159 4.26 5.12 -0.15
N GLY A 160 4.92 6.24 0.11
CA GLY A 160 6.23 6.59 -0.41
C GLY A 160 7.40 6.24 0.52
N ASP A 161 7.10 5.84 1.76
CA ASP A 161 8.08 5.52 2.78
C ASP A 161 9.09 4.47 2.32
N LEU A 162 10.36 4.80 2.49
CA LEU A 162 11.50 3.96 2.18
C LEU A 162 12.51 3.95 3.31
N TYR A 163 13.14 2.80 3.55
CA TYR A 163 14.32 2.71 4.38
C TYR A 163 15.19 1.52 3.97
N GLU A 164 16.49 1.61 4.23
CA GLU A 164 17.43 0.52 4.00
C GLU A 164 18.69 0.69 4.85
N VAL A 165 19.33 -0.43 5.20
CA VAL A 165 20.61 -0.50 5.90
C VAL A 165 21.60 -1.32 5.09
N VAL A 166 22.74 -0.74 4.77
CA VAL A 166 23.83 -1.37 4.01
C VAL A 166 25.11 -1.33 4.84
N ALA A 167 25.62 -2.50 5.22
CA ALA A 167 26.94 -2.62 5.83
C ALA A 167 28.02 -2.50 4.74
N THR A 168 29.00 -1.64 4.97
CA THR A 168 30.20 -1.52 4.13
C THR A 168 31.42 -2.00 4.90
N THR A 169 32.60 -1.99 4.28
CA THR A 169 33.85 -2.36 4.97
C THR A 169 34.29 -1.37 6.06
N HIS A 170 33.73 -0.15 6.10
CA HIS A 170 34.18 0.92 7.00
C HIS A 170 33.07 1.61 7.79
N THR A 171 31.85 1.58 7.28
CA THR A 171 30.68 2.22 7.89
C THR A 171 29.43 1.39 7.66
N THR A 172 28.47 1.50 8.56
CA THR A 172 27.10 1.06 8.26
C THR A 172 26.30 2.26 7.77
N ARG A 173 25.74 2.15 6.57
CA ARG A 173 24.96 3.23 5.94
C ARG A 173 23.48 2.97 6.06
N VAL A 174 22.74 4.01 6.40
CA VAL A 174 21.30 3.97 6.57
C VAL A 174 20.68 5.04 5.69
N ILE A 175 19.61 4.71 4.99
CA ILE A 175 18.71 5.67 4.37
C ILE A 175 17.32 5.48 4.95
N ILE A 176 16.62 6.59 5.21
CA ILE A 176 15.18 6.64 5.43
C ILE A 176 14.62 7.81 4.65
N GLY A 177 13.40 7.73 4.17
CA GLY A 177 12.79 8.82 3.44
C GLY A 177 11.33 8.58 3.13
N ASP A 178 10.69 9.61 2.59
CA ASP A 178 9.35 9.54 2.05
C ASP A 178 9.28 10.21 0.67
N VAL A 179 8.54 9.57 -0.23
CA VAL A 179 8.29 10.04 -1.58
C VAL A 179 6.99 10.81 -1.60
N ARG A 180 7.05 12.05 -2.10
CA ARG A 180 5.85 12.86 -2.30
C ARG A 180 4.87 12.14 -3.24
N GLY A 181 3.63 12.02 -2.78
CA GLY A 181 2.54 11.42 -3.54
C GLY A 181 2.15 10.05 -3.01
N LYS A 182 1.28 9.33 -3.73
CA LYS A 182 0.80 8.02 -3.28
C LYS A 182 0.54 7.07 -4.45
N GLY A 183 0.53 5.78 -4.15
CA GLY A 183 0.28 4.71 -5.10
C GLY A 183 1.51 4.34 -5.93
N LEU A 184 1.27 3.69 -7.07
CA LEU A 184 2.33 3.10 -7.88
C LEU A 184 3.44 4.06 -8.36
N PRO A 185 3.16 5.35 -8.69
CA PRO A 185 4.22 6.31 -9.00
C PRO A 185 5.22 6.52 -7.84
N ALA A 186 4.72 6.61 -6.61
CA ALA A 186 5.56 6.78 -5.42
C ALA A 186 6.45 5.54 -5.20
N VAL A 187 5.87 4.33 -5.32
CA VAL A 187 6.61 3.06 -5.21
C VAL A 187 7.74 2.96 -6.26
N ARG A 188 7.46 3.40 -7.50
CA ARG A 188 8.47 3.43 -8.56
C ARG A 188 9.64 4.34 -8.18
N LEU A 189 9.36 5.56 -7.72
CA LEU A 189 10.40 6.53 -7.37
C LEU A 189 11.18 6.08 -6.11
N ALA A 190 10.51 5.48 -5.12
CA ALA A 190 11.16 4.85 -3.97
C ALA A 190 12.14 3.74 -4.41
N SER A 191 11.74 2.91 -5.38
CA SER A 191 12.61 1.87 -5.95
C SER A 191 13.85 2.45 -6.64
N VAL A 192 13.70 3.58 -7.34
CA VAL A 192 14.83 4.30 -7.96
C VAL A 192 15.80 4.81 -6.91
N VAL A 193 15.29 5.39 -5.83
CA VAL A 193 16.12 5.88 -4.71
C VAL A 193 16.86 4.73 -4.04
N LEU A 194 16.17 3.65 -3.67
CA LEU A 194 16.79 2.48 -3.04
C LEU A 194 17.83 1.82 -3.97
N GLY A 195 17.55 1.71 -5.26
CA GLY A 195 18.50 1.19 -6.25
C GLY A 195 19.77 2.06 -6.35
N ALA A 196 19.61 3.37 -6.46
CA ALA A 196 20.74 4.31 -6.51
C ALA A 196 21.53 4.34 -5.19
N PHE A 197 20.83 4.23 -4.06
CA PHE A 197 21.46 4.14 -2.75
C PHE A 197 22.27 2.85 -2.62
N ARG A 198 21.74 1.69 -2.97
CA ARG A 198 22.46 0.41 -2.93
C ARG A 198 23.75 0.45 -3.76
N GLU A 199 23.68 1.03 -4.96
CA GLU A 199 24.84 1.19 -5.83
C GLU A 199 25.88 2.14 -5.22
N ALA A 200 25.45 3.30 -4.72
CA ALA A 200 26.36 4.30 -4.16
C ALA A 200 26.91 3.88 -2.79
N ALA A 201 26.14 3.17 -1.97
CA ALA A 201 26.49 2.83 -0.59
C ALA A 201 27.73 1.94 -0.52
N VAL A 202 27.89 0.99 -1.45
CA VAL A 202 29.06 0.08 -1.48
C VAL A 202 30.32 0.72 -2.07
N THR A 203 30.25 1.98 -2.51
CA THR A 203 31.39 2.72 -3.05
C THR A 203 32.02 3.64 -2.01
N TRP A 204 33.28 4.04 -2.26
CA TRP A 204 34.07 4.94 -1.42
C TRP A 204 33.65 6.42 -1.55
N LEU A 205 32.34 6.67 -1.56
CA LEU A 205 31.76 8.01 -1.64
C LEU A 205 31.48 8.56 -0.24
N GLU A 206 31.60 9.85 -0.03
CA GLU A 206 31.15 10.54 1.20
C GLU A 206 29.60 10.68 1.22
N PRO A 207 28.96 10.90 2.39
CA PRO A 207 27.50 10.96 2.51
C PRO A 207 26.81 11.94 1.54
N GLU A 208 27.38 13.12 1.33
CA GLU A 208 26.85 14.11 0.39
C GLU A 208 26.96 13.67 -1.08
N GLN A 209 27.94 12.84 -1.40
CA GLN A 209 28.12 12.29 -2.75
C GLN A 209 27.13 11.15 -3.01
N VAL A 210 26.85 10.33 -1.97
CA VAL A 210 25.76 9.34 -1.99
C VAL A 210 24.40 10.05 -2.16
N ALA A 211 24.15 11.12 -1.39
CA ALA A 211 22.95 11.95 -1.54
C ALA A 211 22.83 12.51 -2.96
N ALA A 212 23.91 13.07 -3.51
CA ALA A 212 23.92 13.59 -4.87
C ALA A 212 23.70 12.50 -5.93
N ALA A 213 24.16 11.26 -5.70
CA ALA A 213 23.88 10.13 -6.58
C ALA A 213 22.40 9.76 -6.60
N CYS A 214 21.77 9.70 -5.41
CA CYS A 214 20.34 9.48 -5.27
C CYS A 214 19.53 10.61 -5.92
N ALA A 215 19.89 11.87 -5.67
CA ALA A 215 19.25 13.03 -6.28
C ALA A 215 19.33 13.00 -7.81
N ARG A 216 20.48 12.64 -8.39
CA ARG A 216 20.63 12.46 -9.84
C ARG A 216 19.76 11.33 -10.38
N ALA A 217 19.53 10.26 -9.63
CA ALA A 217 18.64 9.18 -10.04
C ALA A 217 17.17 9.63 -10.04
N VAL A 218 16.74 10.35 -8.99
CA VAL A 218 15.41 10.97 -8.90
C VAL A 218 15.20 11.94 -10.06
N ASN A 219 16.13 12.87 -10.32
CA ASN A 219 16.01 13.87 -11.40
C ASN A 219 15.88 13.26 -12.81
N ARG A 220 16.27 11.98 -13.01
CA ARG A 220 16.11 11.30 -14.30
C ARG A 220 14.71 10.70 -14.51
N GLU A 221 14.03 10.35 -13.44
CA GLU A 221 12.76 9.60 -13.48
C GLU A 221 11.56 10.43 -13.00
N ALA A 222 11.79 11.42 -12.12
CA ALA A 222 10.75 12.23 -11.51
C ALA A 222 10.11 13.21 -12.51
N ASP A 223 8.80 13.42 -12.39
CA ASP A 223 8.10 14.52 -13.04
C ASP A 223 8.43 15.86 -12.35
N VAL A 224 8.07 16.98 -12.97
CA VAL A 224 8.46 18.35 -12.54
C VAL A 224 8.08 18.70 -11.09
N GLU A 225 7.05 18.05 -10.54
CA GLU A 225 6.55 18.30 -9.17
C GLU A 225 6.85 17.16 -8.19
N ASP A 226 7.56 16.11 -8.62
CA ASP A 226 7.88 14.97 -7.78
C ASP A 226 9.21 15.18 -7.06
N PHE A 227 9.22 14.90 -5.76
CA PHE A 227 10.40 15.00 -4.93
C PHE A 227 10.40 13.89 -3.87
N VAL A 228 11.58 13.63 -3.32
CA VAL A 228 11.76 12.64 -2.25
C VAL A 228 12.48 13.31 -1.10
N THR A 229 11.87 13.25 0.08
CA THR A 229 12.54 13.60 1.32
C THR A 229 13.35 12.39 1.79
N ALA A 230 14.61 12.59 2.16
CA ALA A 230 15.44 11.51 2.67
C ALA A 230 16.48 11.98 3.67
N LEU A 231 16.89 11.07 4.55
CA LEU A 231 17.99 11.23 5.47
C LEU A 231 18.95 10.06 5.29
N LEU A 232 20.21 10.39 5.01
CA LEU A 232 21.32 9.46 5.00
C LEU A 232 22.08 9.56 6.32
N VAL A 233 22.44 8.42 6.90
CA VAL A 233 23.26 8.32 8.11
C VAL A 233 24.37 7.29 7.88
N ASP A 234 25.61 7.75 7.93
CA ASP A 234 26.80 6.90 7.99
C ASP A 234 27.20 6.72 9.45
N ILE A 235 27.15 5.47 9.91
CA ILE A 235 27.55 5.03 11.25
C ILE A 235 28.98 4.52 11.18
N HIS A 236 29.90 5.22 11.84
CA HIS A 236 31.30 4.84 11.92
C HIS A 236 31.55 3.98 13.18
N PRO A 237 32.42 2.95 13.11
CA PRO A 237 32.74 2.10 14.27
C PRO A 237 33.27 2.86 15.50
N ASP A 238 33.89 4.03 15.28
CA ASP A 238 34.41 4.90 16.34
C ASP A 238 33.33 5.70 17.09
N GLY A 239 32.05 5.53 16.74
CA GLY A 239 30.92 6.27 17.33
C GLY A 239 30.69 7.65 16.72
N ARG A 240 31.31 7.96 15.58
CA ARG A 240 30.92 9.13 14.78
C ARG A 240 29.69 8.80 13.94
N LEU A 241 28.75 9.74 13.88
CA LEU A 241 27.68 9.76 12.90
C LEU A 241 27.97 10.85 11.87
N SER A 242 27.75 10.55 10.59
CA SER A 242 27.71 11.55 9.53
C SER A 242 26.33 11.55 8.90
N LEU A 243 25.64 12.67 8.92
CA LEU A 243 24.25 12.80 8.47
C LEU A 243 24.19 13.66 7.22
N CYS A 244 23.30 13.32 6.30
CA CYS A 244 23.00 14.15 5.15
C CYS A 244 21.49 14.13 4.91
N SER A 245 20.80 15.21 5.31
CA SER A 245 19.36 15.35 5.06
C SER A 245 19.11 16.04 3.73
N ALA A 246 18.13 15.51 3.01
CA ALA A 246 17.50 16.03 1.81
C ALA A 246 16.02 16.28 2.12
N GLY A 247 15.73 17.31 2.93
CA GLY A 247 14.37 17.76 3.27
C GLY A 247 13.67 16.90 4.32
N HIS A 248 14.32 15.86 4.84
CA HIS A 248 13.73 14.92 5.79
C HIS A 248 13.81 15.41 7.23
N HIS A 249 12.90 14.90 8.06
CA HIS A 249 12.85 15.19 9.49
C HIS A 249 14.17 14.81 10.20
N PRO A 250 14.68 15.67 11.11
CA PRO A 250 15.92 15.39 11.81
C PRO A 250 15.74 14.20 12.77
N PRO A 251 16.72 13.29 12.86
CA PRO A 251 16.63 12.15 13.76
C PRO A 251 16.77 12.62 15.21
N VAL A 252 16.27 11.80 16.12
CA VAL A 252 16.33 12.06 17.57
C VAL A 252 17.38 11.15 18.19
N LEU A 253 18.43 11.77 18.74
CA LEU A 253 19.44 11.10 19.54
C LEU A 253 18.97 11.05 21.00
N LEU A 254 18.93 9.86 21.57
CA LEU A 254 18.48 9.55 22.92
C LEU A 254 19.69 9.05 23.72
N PRO A 255 20.14 9.80 24.74
CA PRO A 255 21.25 9.37 25.58
C PRO A 255 20.94 8.05 26.27
N GLY A 256 21.88 7.11 26.25
CA GLY A 256 21.75 5.84 26.94
C GLY A 256 21.61 6.05 28.45
N ARG A 257 20.74 5.27 29.11
CA ARG A 257 20.80 5.17 30.57
C ARG A 257 22.01 4.33 30.94
N ALA A 258 23.02 4.94 31.55
CA ALA A 258 24.10 4.21 32.20
C ALA A 258 23.51 3.25 33.25
N GLY A 259 23.40 1.96 32.92
CA GLY A 259 23.00 0.92 33.88
C GLY A 259 22.05 -0.18 33.40
N ASP A 260 21.43 -0.11 32.22
CA ASP A 260 20.43 -1.12 31.80
C ASP A 260 20.99 -2.17 30.82
N HIS A 261 22.19 -2.69 31.11
CA HIS A 261 22.74 -3.88 30.45
C HIS A 261 22.40 -5.11 31.31
N PRO A 262 21.35 -5.89 30.99
CA PRO A 262 21.26 -7.26 31.47
C PRO A 262 22.37 -8.06 30.77
N ASP A 263 23.15 -8.80 31.55
CA ASP A 263 24.27 -9.66 31.14
C ASP A 263 25.62 -8.97 30.88
N HIS A 264 26.28 -8.52 31.96
CA HIS A 264 27.69 -8.83 32.27
C HIS A 264 28.04 -8.38 33.70
N PRO A 265 28.67 -9.22 34.55
CA PRO A 265 29.07 -8.82 35.88
C PRO A 265 30.19 -7.77 35.80
N GLY A 266 30.09 -6.76 36.66
CA GLY A 266 30.84 -5.50 36.55
C GLY A 266 32.36 -5.64 36.46
N LEU A 267 32.92 -4.82 35.56
CA LEU A 267 34.31 -4.39 35.62
C LEU A 267 34.34 -2.93 36.08
N ALA A 268 33.98 -2.73 37.35
CA ALA A 268 34.39 -1.53 38.07
C ALA A 268 35.83 -1.76 38.57
N ASP A 269 36.63 -0.70 38.52
CA ASP A 269 38.05 -0.60 38.89
C ASP A 269 39.07 -1.13 37.87
N LEU A 270 39.26 -0.33 36.80
CA LEU A 270 40.59 -0.12 36.24
C LEU A 270 40.90 1.39 36.29
N PRO A 271 41.98 1.83 36.94
CA PRO A 271 42.38 3.22 36.92
C PRO A 271 42.83 3.63 35.51
N ASP A 272 42.42 4.84 35.13
CA ASP A 272 42.70 5.50 33.87
C ASP A 272 44.22 5.59 33.61
N PRO A 273 44.74 5.00 32.51
CA PRO A 273 46.13 5.21 32.14
C PRO A 273 46.23 6.39 31.16
N LEU A 274 46.98 7.40 31.61
CA LEU A 274 47.79 8.38 30.85
C LEU A 274 47.37 9.85 30.99
N ASP A 275 47.70 10.42 32.16
CA ASP A 275 48.28 11.77 32.23
C ASP A 275 49.71 11.71 31.67
N HIS A 276 49.91 12.20 30.44
CA HIS A 276 51.23 12.60 29.94
C HIS A 276 51.17 14.04 29.40
N PRO A 277 52.02 14.95 29.89
CA PRO A 277 52.14 16.28 29.30
C PRO A 277 52.84 16.19 27.93
N ASP A 278 52.24 16.84 26.93
CA ASP A 278 52.81 17.06 25.60
C ASP A 278 54.15 17.83 25.69
N PRO A 279 55.27 17.31 25.13
CA PRO A 279 56.59 17.94 25.23
C PRO A 279 56.88 19.01 24.15
N LEU A 280 55.90 19.46 23.35
CA LEU A 280 56.16 20.44 22.30
C LEU A 280 55.29 21.70 22.46
N GLY A 281 55.75 22.62 23.32
CA GLY A 281 55.17 23.95 23.50
C GLY A 281 54.96 24.69 22.17
N ARG A 282 53.69 24.81 21.77
CA ARG A 282 53.24 25.69 20.69
C ARG A 282 52.24 26.72 21.25
N PRO A 283 52.39 28.02 20.92
CA PRO A 283 51.57 29.06 21.52
C PRO A 283 50.13 29.02 20.99
N ALA A 284 49.18 29.19 21.92
CA ALA A 284 47.77 29.37 21.62
C ALA A 284 47.56 30.70 20.87
N GLY A 285 46.93 30.63 19.70
CA GLY A 285 46.60 31.81 18.90
C GLY A 285 45.50 31.55 17.87
N LEU A 286 44.34 32.15 18.16
CA LEU A 286 43.41 32.79 17.21
C LEU A 286 42.73 31.92 16.14
N GLY A 287 41.45 31.61 16.39
CA GLY A 287 40.52 31.07 15.40
C GLY A 287 39.07 31.11 15.90
N GLY A 288 38.58 32.30 16.29
CA GLY A 288 37.17 32.50 16.60
C GLY A 288 36.36 32.72 15.32
N GLY A 289 35.69 31.68 14.84
CA GLY A 289 34.55 31.79 13.91
C GLY A 289 33.24 32.00 14.69
N PRO A 290 32.17 32.52 14.06
CA PRO A 290 31.00 33.03 14.77
C PRO A 290 30.29 31.92 15.55
N ARG A 291 30.12 32.11 16.86
CA ARG A 291 29.19 31.33 17.67
C ARG A 291 27.77 31.74 17.28
N ASP A 292 27.01 30.77 16.79
CA ASP A 292 25.58 30.87 16.59
C ASP A 292 24.90 31.10 17.96
N PRO A 293 24.04 32.12 18.15
CA PRO A 293 23.50 32.45 19.48
C PRO A 293 22.38 31.53 19.97
N ASP A 294 21.91 30.56 19.18
CA ASP A 294 20.78 29.67 19.51
C ASP A 294 21.16 28.18 19.64
N GLY A 295 22.41 27.87 19.97
CA GLY A 295 22.86 26.51 20.22
C GLY A 295 22.52 26.05 21.63
N ASP A 296 21.51 25.17 21.77
CA ASP A 296 21.34 24.32 22.95
C ASP A 296 22.68 23.66 23.29
N ASP A 297 23.19 23.96 24.49
CA ASP A 297 24.38 23.34 25.05
C ASP A 297 24.13 21.83 25.22
N PRO A 298 24.90 20.93 24.56
CA PRO A 298 24.67 19.49 24.60
C PRO A 298 25.04 18.84 25.94
N THR A 299 25.27 19.62 27.00
CA THR A 299 25.64 19.11 28.34
C THR A 299 24.45 18.73 29.23
N ALA A 300 23.20 18.89 28.78
CA ALA A 300 22.03 18.32 29.44
C ALA A 300 21.61 17.01 28.76
N GLY A 301 21.80 15.86 29.42
CA GLY A 301 21.57 14.50 28.90
C GLY A 301 20.12 14.11 28.59
N GLY A 302 19.41 14.93 27.82
CA GLY A 302 18.09 14.66 27.26
C GLY A 302 18.13 14.38 25.75
N PRO A 303 16.97 14.06 25.14
CA PRO A 303 16.89 13.81 23.70
C PRO A 303 17.25 15.05 22.86
N VAL A 304 18.05 14.86 21.80
CA VAL A 304 18.52 15.95 20.92
C VAL A 304 18.16 15.68 19.45
N ARG A 305 17.65 16.69 18.73
CA ARG A 305 17.40 16.62 17.28
C ARG A 305 18.65 17.02 16.49
N LEU A 306 19.17 16.13 15.65
CA LEU A 306 20.36 16.41 14.83
C LEU A 306 19.97 17.17 13.55
N LYS A 307 20.09 18.50 13.56
CA LYS A 307 19.71 19.36 12.41
C LYS A 307 20.77 19.29 11.29
N SER A 308 20.31 19.11 10.04
CA SER A 308 21.17 19.16 8.84
C SER A 308 20.39 19.55 7.57
N PRO A 309 19.63 20.66 7.56
CA PRO A 309 18.64 20.91 6.51
C PRO A 309 19.29 21.11 5.13
N SER A 310 18.89 20.29 4.17
CA SER A 310 19.05 20.57 2.73
C SER A 310 17.70 20.36 2.03
N PRO A 311 17.50 20.84 0.79
CA PRO A 311 16.26 20.59 0.06
C PRO A 311 16.08 19.10 -0.34
N PRO A 312 14.85 18.66 -0.66
CA PRO A 312 14.56 17.30 -1.14
C PRO A 312 15.32 16.89 -2.41
N PHE A 313 15.47 15.58 -2.63
CA PHE A 313 15.82 15.04 -3.94
C PHE A 313 14.76 15.45 -4.96
N GLY A 314 15.15 15.76 -6.20
CA GLY A 314 14.25 16.41 -7.17
C GLY A 314 14.41 17.94 -7.19
N LEU A 315 14.82 18.54 -6.07
CA LEU A 315 14.86 20.00 -5.89
C LEU A 315 16.27 20.55 -5.60
N ALA A 316 17.25 19.70 -5.27
CA ALA A 316 18.64 20.08 -5.06
C ALA A 316 19.63 19.08 -5.68
N GLU A 317 20.82 19.59 -6.01
CA GLU A 317 21.96 18.81 -6.52
C GLU A 317 23.14 18.73 -5.55
N ARG A 318 23.11 19.55 -4.49
CA ARG A 318 24.17 19.65 -3.48
C ARG A 318 23.57 19.52 -2.10
N PHE A 319 24.25 18.77 -1.25
CA PHE A 319 23.85 18.47 0.10
C PHE A 319 25.01 18.74 1.04
N THR A 320 24.71 19.18 2.26
CA THR A 320 25.73 19.50 3.26
C THR A 320 25.67 18.44 4.36
N PRO A 321 26.78 17.73 4.62
CA PRO A 321 26.80 16.76 5.70
C PRO A 321 26.91 17.48 7.05
N SER A 322 26.35 16.87 8.09
CA SER A 322 26.61 17.22 9.49
C SER A 322 27.19 16.01 10.22
N ALA A 323 27.80 16.25 11.39
CA ALA A 323 28.38 15.19 12.19
C ALA A 323 27.89 15.27 13.64
N ALA A 324 27.75 14.10 14.26
CA ALA A 324 27.40 13.97 15.67
C ALA A 324 28.23 12.86 16.33
N ARG A 325 28.33 12.89 17.65
CA ARG A 325 28.82 11.77 18.46
C ARG A 325 27.65 10.90 18.88
N TRP A 326 27.91 9.60 18.97
CA TRP A 326 26.95 8.59 19.35
C TRP A 326 27.65 7.62 20.30
N ASP A 327 27.36 7.71 21.59
CA ASP A 327 28.06 6.98 22.64
C ASP A 327 27.43 5.61 22.93
N VAL A 328 28.20 4.72 23.55
CA VAL A 328 27.72 3.35 23.83
C VAL A 328 26.48 3.41 24.71
N GLY A 329 25.42 2.71 24.29
CA GLY A 329 24.10 2.74 24.94
C GLY A 329 23.17 3.81 24.40
N ASP A 330 23.66 4.79 23.63
CA ASP A 330 22.79 5.79 23.00
C ASP A 330 21.91 5.14 21.93
N ARG A 331 20.70 5.69 21.78
CA ARG A 331 19.74 5.27 20.75
C ARG A 331 19.49 6.40 19.76
N LEU A 332 19.45 6.07 18.47
CA LEU A 332 19.10 6.99 17.40
C LEU A 332 17.77 6.57 16.80
N LEU A 333 16.77 7.43 16.90
CA LEU A 333 15.47 7.25 16.26
C LEU A 333 15.44 8.01 14.93
N LEU A 334 15.19 7.29 13.86
CA LEU A 334 14.88 7.81 12.53
C LEU A 334 13.42 7.47 12.21
N PHE A 335 12.69 8.41 11.61
CA PHE A 335 11.27 8.22 11.33
C PHE A 335 10.84 9.04 10.11
N THR A 336 9.75 8.62 9.46
CA THR A 336 9.03 9.41 8.43
C THR A 336 8.00 10.32 9.08
N ASP A 337 7.53 11.31 8.33
CA ASP A 337 6.64 12.36 8.84
C ASP A 337 5.31 11.82 9.38
N GLY A 338 4.83 10.67 8.89
CA GLY A 338 3.66 9.97 9.42
C GLY A 338 3.67 9.72 10.94
N LEU A 339 4.85 9.74 11.59
CA LEU A 339 4.93 9.67 13.05
C LEU A 339 4.41 10.94 13.73
N ILE A 340 4.86 12.10 13.26
CA ILE A 340 4.53 13.41 13.86
C ILE A 340 3.27 14.01 13.25
N GLU A 341 2.94 13.60 12.02
CA GLU A 341 1.71 13.97 11.31
C GLU A 341 0.51 13.09 11.69
N ALA A 342 0.73 12.02 12.48
CA ALA A 342 -0.36 11.25 13.07
C ALA A 342 -1.28 12.17 13.88
N ARG A 343 -2.58 12.09 13.61
CA ARG A 343 -3.59 12.99 14.21
C ARG A 343 -4.57 12.24 15.06
N SER A 344 -4.92 12.82 16.20
CA SER A 344 -6.07 12.37 16.98
C SER A 344 -7.38 12.54 16.20
N PRO A 345 -8.49 11.90 16.62
CA PRO A 345 -9.81 12.18 16.06
C PRO A 345 -10.21 13.67 16.15
N GLY A 346 -9.61 14.42 17.08
CA GLY A 346 -9.76 15.87 17.22
C GLY A 346 -8.87 16.69 16.28
N GLY A 347 -7.98 16.06 15.51
CA GLY A 347 -7.08 16.71 14.56
C GLY A 347 -5.72 17.14 15.11
N GLU A 348 -5.45 16.87 16.39
CA GLU A 348 -4.20 17.23 17.07
C GLU A 348 -3.06 16.29 16.67
N PHE A 349 -1.90 16.86 16.32
CA PHE A 349 -0.69 16.11 15.99
C PHE A 349 -0.17 15.28 17.17
N PHE A 350 0.53 14.19 16.86
CA PHE A 350 1.13 13.32 17.85
C PHE A 350 2.32 14.04 18.54
N PRO A 351 2.27 14.24 19.87
CA PRO A 351 3.32 14.97 20.59
C PRO A 351 4.52 14.06 20.88
N LEU A 352 5.34 13.78 19.86
CA LEU A 352 6.46 12.84 19.93
C LEU A 352 7.38 13.10 21.15
N GLU A 353 7.67 14.36 21.46
CA GLU A 353 8.54 14.79 22.55
C GLU A 353 8.06 14.27 23.92
N GLN A 354 6.75 14.08 24.10
CA GLN A 354 6.15 13.59 25.34
C GLN A 354 6.24 12.06 25.49
N HIS A 355 6.69 11.36 24.44
CA HIS A 355 6.72 9.90 24.36
C HIS A 355 8.12 9.33 24.12
N LEU A 356 9.17 10.16 24.10
CA LEU A 356 10.54 9.71 23.87
C LEU A 356 11.10 8.82 24.99
N ASP A 357 10.54 8.91 26.19
CA ASP A 357 10.94 8.11 27.35
C ASP A 357 10.72 6.61 27.13
N VAL A 358 9.69 6.22 26.36
CA VAL A 358 9.38 4.81 26.06
C VAL A 358 10.46 4.15 25.22
N LEU A 359 11.28 4.95 24.53
CA LEU A 359 12.36 4.47 23.66
C LEU A 359 13.63 4.11 24.43
N LEU A 360 13.74 4.51 25.69
CA LEU A 360 14.94 4.28 26.52
C LEU A 360 14.96 2.91 27.22
N GLY A 361 13.82 2.22 27.33
CA GLY A 361 13.73 0.94 28.07
C GLY A 361 13.68 -0.30 27.18
N GLY A 362 14.10 -1.45 27.70
CA GLY A 362 13.97 -2.75 27.01
C GLY A 362 14.75 -2.84 25.69
N SER A 363 14.49 -3.85 24.87
CA SER A 363 15.15 -3.95 23.55
C SER A 363 14.64 -2.89 22.57
N PRO A 364 15.40 -2.52 21.51
CA PRO A 364 14.94 -1.59 20.49
C PRO A 364 13.60 -1.97 19.85
N GLU A 365 13.35 -3.28 19.67
CA GLU A 365 12.08 -3.79 19.14
C GLU A 365 10.91 -3.49 20.09
N GLN A 366 11.08 -3.80 21.38
CA GLN A 366 10.06 -3.54 22.41
C GLN A 366 9.80 -2.04 22.58
N ALA A 367 10.86 -1.22 22.47
CA ALA A 367 10.76 0.23 22.49
C ALA A 367 9.91 0.75 21.33
N LEU A 368 10.17 0.26 20.10
CA LEU A 368 9.37 0.62 18.93
C LEU A 368 7.93 0.10 19.03
N ASP A 369 7.71 -1.12 19.53
CA ASP A 369 6.36 -1.66 19.73
C ASP A 369 5.53 -0.75 20.65
N ARG A 370 6.11 -0.30 21.76
CA ARG A 370 5.44 0.65 22.67
C ARG A 370 5.16 1.99 22.01
N LEU A 371 6.08 2.53 21.20
CA LEU A 371 5.85 3.79 20.49
C LEU A 371 4.75 3.62 19.43
N THR A 372 4.76 2.51 18.69
CA THR A 372 3.72 2.12 17.74
C THR A 372 2.35 2.04 18.41
N GLU A 373 2.26 1.44 19.60
CA GLU A 373 1.01 1.40 20.37
C GLU A 373 0.53 2.81 20.75
N ARG A 374 1.44 3.71 21.16
CA ARG A 374 1.10 5.09 21.53
C ARG A 374 0.57 5.89 20.34
N VAL A 375 1.24 5.84 19.19
CA VAL A 375 0.80 6.58 17.99
C VAL A 375 -0.52 6.04 17.45
N THR A 376 -0.69 4.71 17.45
CA THR A 376 -1.94 4.07 17.00
C THR A 376 -3.11 4.41 17.93
N ALA A 377 -2.88 4.41 19.25
CA ALA A 377 -3.88 4.82 20.23
C ALA A 377 -4.24 6.31 20.09
N HIS A 378 -3.25 7.18 19.89
CA HIS A 378 -3.48 8.61 19.63
C HIS A 378 -4.34 8.82 18.39
N ALA A 379 -4.04 8.10 17.31
CA ALA A 379 -4.76 8.17 16.04
C ALA A 379 -6.17 7.53 16.04
N GLY A 380 -6.63 6.98 17.17
CA GLY A 380 -7.93 6.29 17.23
C GLY A 380 -7.99 5.03 16.37
N GLY A 381 -6.84 4.37 16.16
CA GLY A 381 -6.70 3.14 15.37
C GLY A 381 -6.54 3.32 13.86
N HIS A 382 -6.54 4.55 13.34
CA HIS A 382 -6.48 4.82 11.90
C HIS A 382 -5.39 5.83 11.57
N LEU A 383 -4.29 5.36 10.96
CA LEU A 383 -3.26 6.24 10.42
C LEU A 383 -3.70 6.80 9.07
N ARG A 384 -3.42 8.09 8.86
CA ARG A 384 -3.71 8.79 7.60
C ARG A 384 -2.59 8.67 6.58
N ASP A 385 -1.37 8.54 7.06
CA ASP A 385 -0.18 8.37 6.25
C ASP A 385 0.59 7.13 6.71
N ASP A 386 1.50 6.67 5.86
CA ASP A 386 2.41 5.59 6.21
C ASP A 386 3.40 6.04 7.28
N LEU A 387 3.85 5.09 8.08
CA LEU A 387 4.77 5.33 9.18
C LEU A 387 5.90 4.31 9.11
N ALA A 388 7.11 4.80 8.87
CA ALA A 388 8.36 4.07 9.02
C ALA A 388 9.14 4.60 10.22
N MET A 389 9.64 3.69 11.05
CA MET A 389 10.52 3.99 12.17
C MET A 389 11.70 3.02 12.18
N LEU A 390 12.89 3.55 12.42
CA LEU A 390 14.11 2.79 12.62
C LEU A 390 14.76 3.26 13.93
N LEU A 391 14.99 2.34 14.86
CA LEU A 391 15.68 2.59 16.11
C LEU A 391 17.00 1.83 16.12
N ILE A 392 18.08 2.57 16.38
CA ILE A 392 19.45 2.05 16.34
C ILE A 392 20.09 2.27 17.70
N GLU A 393 20.62 1.23 18.33
CA GLU A 393 21.29 1.28 19.63
C GLU A 393 22.78 0.98 19.47
N ARG A 394 23.66 1.82 20.04
CA ARG A 394 25.10 1.58 20.00
C ARG A 394 25.45 0.54 21.05
N LEU A 395 26.04 -0.55 20.61
CA LEU A 395 26.60 -1.57 21.46
C LEU A 395 28.09 -1.28 21.73
N PRO A 396 28.63 -1.76 22.86
CA PRO A 396 30.07 -1.85 23.01
C PRO A 396 30.61 -2.78 21.91
N LEU A 397 31.62 -2.34 21.17
CA LEU A 397 32.35 -3.23 20.26
C LEU A 397 32.95 -4.35 21.10
N ALA A 398 32.54 -5.59 20.85
CA ALA A 398 33.22 -6.75 21.43
C ALA A 398 34.66 -6.73 20.92
N VAL A 399 35.61 -6.46 21.81
CA VAL A 399 37.02 -6.72 21.53
C VAL A 399 37.14 -8.22 21.40
N GLU A 400 37.16 -8.75 20.18
CA GLU A 400 37.67 -10.10 19.99
C GLU A 400 39.10 -10.11 20.55
N PRO A 401 39.43 -10.98 21.53
CA PRO A 401 40.80 -11.10 21.97
C PRO A 401 41.63 -11.49 20.75
N THR A 402 42.56 -10.62 20.37
CA THR A 402 43.52 -10.83 19.29
C THR A 402 44.35 -12.06 19.63
N VAL A 403 43.86 -13.25 19.27
CA VAL A 403 44.73 -14.43 19.17
C VAL A 403 45.64 -14.10 17.99
N PRO A 404 46.96 -13.92 18.18
CA PRO A 404 47.84 -13.68 17.05
C PRO A 404 47.71 -14.86 16.10
N ARG A 405 47.19 -14.59 14.88
CA ARG A 405 47.20 -15.54 13.77
C ARG A 405 48.66 -15.91 13.51
N GLN A 406 49.13 -17.02 14.09
CA GLN A 406 50.35 -17.67 13.65
C GLN A 406 50.10 -18.16 12.22
N LEU A 407 50.64 -17.41 11.26
CA LEU A 407 50.86 -17.87 9.91
C LEU A 407 51.79 -19.09 9.98
N SER A 408 51.24 -20.28 9.78
CA SER A 408 52.04 -21.47 9.50
C SER A 408 52.38 -21.50 8.01
N PRO A 409 53.66 -21.63 7.60
CA PRO A 409 54.04 -21.77 6.20
C PRO A 409 53.53 -23.11 5.63
N GLY A 410 53.13 -23.08 4.36
CA GLY A 410 52.40 -24.17 3.71
C GLY A 410 53.16 -25.48 3.51
N VAL A 411 52.39 -26.54 3.28
CA VAL A 411 52.82 -27.73 2.56
C VAL A 411 51.67 -28.19 1.66
N LEU A 412 51.86 -28.01 0.36
CA LEU A 412 51.23 -28.79 -0.69
C LEU A 412 52.04 -30.09 -0.83
N ALA A 413 51.44 -31.25 -0.54
CA ALA A 413 51.91 -32.56 -1.00
C ALA A 413 50.77 -33.60 -0.87
N ASP A 414 50.07 -33.77 -1.98
CA ASP A 414 49.77 -35.00 -2.71
C ASP A 414 49.58 -36.39 -2.02
N GLU A 415 48.75 -37.16 -2.73
CA GLU A 415 48.68 -38.62 -2.87
C GLU A 415 47.68 -39.50 -2.09
N ARG A 416 46.89 -40.15 -2.94
CA ARG A 416 45.98 -41.29 -2.78
C ARG A 416 46.65 -42.50 -2.10
N ARG A 417 45.95 -43.16 -1.17
CA ARG A 417 45.53 -44.59 -1.28
C ARG A 417 44.81 -45.10 -0.02
N ALA A 418 43.59 -45.61 -0.26
CA ALA A 418 42.93 -46.81 0.28
C ALA A 418 43.35 -47.38 1.66
N THR A 419 42.37 -47.63 2.54
CA THR A 419 41.77 -48.97 2.76
C THR A 419 40.63 -48.95 3.80
N GLY A 420 39.49 -49.58 3.44
CA GLY A 420 38.46 -50.26 4.28
C GLY A 420 37.75 -49.48 5.41
N GLY A 421 36.43 -49.50 5.57
CA GLY A 421 35.36 -50.32 4.99
C GLY A 421 34.10 -50.24 5.88
N SER A 422 32.94 -50.54 5.28
CA SER A 422 31.59 -50.80 5.86
C SER A 422 30.91 -49.66 6.63
N GLY A 423 29.62 -49.32 6.41
CA GLY A 423 28.62 -49.91 5.55
C GLY A 423 27.33 -49.07 5.47
N GLU A 424 26.59 -49.32 4.38
CA GLU A 424 25.15 -49.17 4.15
C GLU A 424 24.49 -47.78 4.03
N SER A 425 24.15 -47.45 2.78
CA SER A 425 22.97 -46.68 2.35
C SER A 425 22.26 -47.46 1.23
N PRO A 426 20.91 -47.52 1.16
CA PRO A 426 20.20 -48.21 0.10
C PRO A 426 19.85 -47.27 -1.07
N VAL A 427 20.00 -47.80 -2.30
CA VAL A 427 19.47 -47.24 -3.56
C VAL A 427 18.54 -48.28 -4.18
N VAL A 428 17.32 -47.87 -4.54
CA VAL A 428 16.35 -48.68 -5.29
C VAL A 428 16.59 -48.50 -6.80
N ARG A 429 16.81 -49.61 -7.50
CA ARG A 429 16.83 -49.71 -8.98
C ARG A 429 15.48 -50.23 -9.50
N LEU A 430 15.02 -49.65 -10.61
CA LEU A 430 14.02 -50.22 -11.51
C LEU A 430 14.71 -51.12 -12.55
N GLY A 431 14.07 -52.22 -12.94
CA GLY A 431 14.51 -53.13 -14.00
C GLY A 431 13.39 -53.44 -15.02
N PRO A 432 13.71 -53.99 -16.22
CA PRO A 432 12.85 -53.99 -17.41
C PRO A 432 12.36 -55.38 -17.86
N GLY A 433 11.56 -55.41 -18.93
CA GLY A 433 11.22 -56.56 -19.80
C GLY A 433 9.84 -56.36 -20.44
N ASP A 434 9.47 -56.80 -21.65
CA ASP A 434 10.12 -57.36 -22.85
C ASP A 434 9.02 -57.29 -23.95
N GLU A 435 9.37 -57.08 -25.23
CA GLU A 435 8.45 -57.25 -26.40
C GLU A 435 8.28 -58.75 -26.78
N PRO A 436 7.39 -59.16 -27.72
CA PRO A 436 7.68 -59.06 -29.18
C PRO A 436 6.46 -59.01 -30.15
N GLY A 437 6.67 -58.67 -31.44
CA GLY A 437 5.89 -59.25 -32.56
C GLY A 437 5.63 -58.39 -33.80
N THR A 438 6.28 -58.76 -34.91
CA THR A 438 6.40 -58.15 -36.26
C THR A 438 5.26 -58.42 -37.27
N THR A 439 5.27 -57.65 -38.39
CA THR A 439 4.85 -57.88 -39.83
C THR A 439 3.79 -56.89 -40.33
N ASP A 440 3.67 -56.42 -41.58
CA ASP A 440 4.45 -56.31 -42.84
C ASP A 440 3.52 -55.58 -43.86
N GLY A 441 4.07 -54.95 -44.90
CA GLY A 441 3.37 -54.37 -46.08
C GLY A 441 2.86 -52.93 -45.93
N GLY A 442 3.00 -52.00 -46.87
CA GLY A 442 3.28 -52.05 -48.31
C GLY A 442 2.41 -51.00 -49.02
N ASP A 443 3.04 -50.21 -49.89
CA ASP A 443 2.48 -49.42 -51.02
C ASP A 443 1.84 -48.02 -50.83
N GLU A 444 2.53 -47.02 -51.41
CA GLU A 444 1.98 -45.77 -51.98
C GLU A 444 1.08 -46.04 -53.20
N PRO A 445 0.17 -45.13 -53.60
CA PRO A 445 0.48 -43.99 -54.51
C PRO A 445 -0.20 -42.68 -54.02
N GLY A 446 0.15 -41.45 -54.39
CA GLY A 446 0.74 -40.91 -55.61
C GLY A 446 -0.22 -39.88 -56.23
N THR A 447 0.22 -38.61 -56.37
CA THR A 447 -0.21 -37.56 -57.34
C THR A 447 -1.62 -36.92 -57.15
N THR A 448 -1.91 -35.62 -57.38
CA THR A 448 -1.32 -34.57 -58.23
C THR A 448 -2.00 -33.21 -57.95
N ASP A 449 -1.20 -32.15 -57.86
CA ASP A 449 -1.24 -30.91 -58.67
C ASP A 449 -2.53 -30.13 -58.96
N GLY A 450 -2.42 -28.79 -58.91
CA GLY A 450 -3.41 -27.89 -59.51
C GLY A 450 -3.26 -26.41 -59.17
N ASN A 451 -2.32 -25.74 -59.84
CA ASN A 451 -2.02 -24.30 -59.84
C ASN A 451 -3.00 -23.45 -60.69
N GLY A 452 -3.08 -22.14 -60.42
CA GLY A 452 -3.68 -21.07 -61.24
C GLY A 452 -4.49 -20.07 -60.38
N GLY A 453 -4.10 -18.80 -60.14
CA GLY A 453 -3.93 -17.70 -61.12
C GLY A 453 -5.32 -17.23 -61.60
N VAL A 454 -5.79 -15.96 -61.55
CA VAL A 454 -5.18 -14.62 -61.58
C VAL A 454 -6.24 -13.57 -61.13
N ASP A 455 -5.76 -12.38 -60.74
CA ASP A 455 -6.32 -11.01 -60.94
C ASP A 455 -6.93 -10.17 -59.79
N GLU A 456 -6.15 -9.11 -59.47
CA GLU A 456 -6.48 -7.67 -59.38
C GLU A 456 -7.85 -7.21 -58.82
N ASP A 457 -7.83 -6.48 -57.69
CA ASP A 457 -7.80 -5.00 -57.69
C ASP A 457 -8.03 -4.44 -56.26
N ALA A 458 -7.15 -3.54 -55.80
CA ALA A 458 -7.45 -2.36 -54.96
C ALA A 458 -6.17 -1.81 -54.29
N ARG A 459 -5.65 -0.73 -54.89
CA ARG A 459 -4.53 0.10 -54.41
C ARG A 459 -5.01 1.15 -53.40
N GLY A 460 -4.16 1.52 -52.45
CA GLY A 460 -4.17 2.86 -51.84
C GLY A 460 -3.32 2.98 -50.57
N PRO A 461 -2.54 4.07 -50.36
CA PRO A 461 -1.18 3.96 -49.84
C PRO A 461 -0.90 4.66 -48.49
N ALA A 462 0.26 4.33 -47.91
CA ALA A 462 0.89 5.03 -46.80
C ALA A 462 1.33 6.47 -47.15
N PRO A 463 1.50 7.38 -46.16
CA PRO A 463 2.24 8.61 -46.38
C PRO A 463 3.50 8.72 -45.49
N SER A 464 4.57 9.11 -46.16
CA SER A 464 5.82 9.66 -45.67
C SER A 464 5.70 11.15 -45.26
N GLY A 465 6.42 11.54 -44.21
CA GLY A 465 7.29 12.73 -44.15
C GLY A 465 6.73 14.14 -44.34
N TRP A 466 6.86 14.99 -43.30
CA TRP A 466 7.03 16.45 -43.44
C TRP A 466 8.06 17.01 -42.45
N ARG A 467 9.27 17.31 -42.97
CA ARG A 467 10.16 18.39 -42.51
C ARG A 467 9.90 19.62 -43.39
N ARG A 468 9.73 20.80 -42.77
CA ARG A 468 10.15 22.14 -43.26
C ARG A 468 9.95 23.13 -42.10
N LEU A 469 11.01 23.60 -41.42
CA LEU A 469 11.85 24.77 -41.76
C LEU A 469 11.07 26.04 -42.16
N ARG A 470 11.03 27.00 -41.23
CA ARG A 470 11.38 28.41 -41.50
C ARG A 470 12.08 29.03 -40.28
N ALA A 471 13.38 29.26 -40.41
CA ALA A 471 14.06 30.45 -39.89
C ALA A 471 13.48 31.69 -40.61
N GLY A 472 13.52 32.93 -40.12
CA GLY A 472 14.11 33.58 -38.95
C GLY A 472 14.01 35.09 -39.21
N ARG A 473 14.16 35.92 -38.17
CA ARG A 473 14.82 37.24 -38.27
C ARG A 473 14.96 37.88 -36.89
N ALA A 474 16.21 38.06 -36.51
CA ALA A 474 16.64 39.00 -35.49
C ALA A 474 16.52 40.44 -36.01
N HIS A 475 16.10 41.38 -35.17
CA HIS A 475 16.63 42.76 -35.22
C HIS A 475 16.56 43.46 -33.86
N ARG A 476 17.78 43.72 -33.35
CA ARG A 476 18.34 44.82 -32.57
C ARG A 476 17.42 45.76 -31.76
N ALA A 477 17.92 45.99 -30.55
CA ALA A 477 17.70 47.11 -29.63
C ALA A 477 17.87 48.51 -30.28
N PRO A 478 17.42 49.54 -29.57
CA PRO A 478 18.38 50.42 -28.89
C PRO A 478 18.43 50.24 -27.37
#